data_AF-A0A7U9T579-F1
#
_entry.id   AF-A0A7U9T579-F1
#
_cell.length_a   1.000
_cell.length_b   1.000
_cell.length_c   1.000
_cell.angle_alpha   90.00
_cell.angle_beta   90.00
_cell.angle_gamma   90.00
#
_symmetry.space_group_name_H-M   'P 1'
#
loop_
_entity.id
_entity.type
_entity.pdbx_description
1 polymer ?
#
loop_
_entity_poly.entity_id
_entity_poly.type
_entity_poly.pdbx_seq_one_letter_code
_entity_poly.pdbx_strand_id
1 'polypeptide(L)'
;MRRYFNTEGQCEPEIHYMVRLDDRLDKIKRLFIDRGKYFIINRGRQYGKTTTLCALEDYLKEDYLVVSMDFQGISTEEYENEFTFTKAFMRMFAESLKDGEVPENLMNLVNEFLEKPNYSTLSEMFYLLSDICQLASRPIVMMIDEVDSASNNQVFIDFLAMLRKYYIRRRKKLFFIL
;
A
#
# COMPACT_ATOMS: atom_id res chain seq x y z
N MET A 1 16.09 -21.29 22.05
CA MET A 1 14.70 -21.82 21.95
C MET A 1 14.61 -22.74 20.75
N ARG A 2 13.75 -23.76 20.79
CA ARG A 2 13.49 -24.63 19.61
C ARG A 2 12.33 -24.01 18.83
N ARG A 3 12.43 -23.97 17.49
CA ARG A 3 11.37 -23.44 16.62
C ARG A 3 10.06 -24.22 16.78
N TYR A 4 8.92 -23.58 16.52
CA TYR A 4 7.58 -24.19 16.56
C TYR A 4 6.73 -23.78 15.34
N PHE A 5 5.60 -24.46 15.11
CA PHE A 5 4.66 -24.10 14.03
C PHE A 5 3.68 -23.04 14.54
N ASN A 6 3.52 -21.93 13.81
CA ASN A 6 2.52 -20.91 14.11
C ASN A 6 1.31 -21.04 13.17
N THR A 7 0.11 -20.95 13.72
CA THR A 7 -1.16 -20.91 12.98
C THR A 7 -2.00 -19.68 13.31
N GLU A 8 -1.55 -18.84 14.25
CA GLU A 8 -2.35 -17.77 14.88
C GLU A 8 -2.05 -16.38 14.30
N GLY A 9 -1.11 -16.25 13.36
CA GLY A 9 -0.78 -14.94 12.78
C GLY A 9 0.48 -14.92 11.91
N GLN A 10 1.18 -13.79 11.92
CA GLN A 10 2.44 -13.60 11.19
C GLN A 10 3.48 -14.64 11.61
N CYS A 11 4.17 -15.23 10.63
CA CYS A 11 5.26 -16.15 10.91
C CYS A 11 6.59 -15.42 10.87
N GLU A 12 7.26 -15.35 12.02
CA GLU A 12 8.65 -14.91 12.17
C GLU A 12 9.68 -16.04 11.89
N PRO A 13 10.64 -15.85 10.96
CA PRO A 13 11.62 -16.88 10.59
C PRO A 13 12.57 -17.32 11.72
N GLU A 14 12.78 -16.46 12.71
CA GLU A 14 13.71 -16.73 13.83
C GLU A 14 13.16 -17.80 14.77
N ILE A 15 11.84 -17.77 15.03
CA ILE A 15 11.16 -18.58 16.04
C ILE A 15 10.18 -19.61 15.45
N HIS A 16 9.74 -19.46 14.19
CA HIS A 16 8.79 -20.37 13.55
C HIS A 16 9.39 -21.27 12.47
N TYR A 17 8.83 -22.46 12.29
CA TYR A 17 9.09 -23.28 11.10
C TYR A 17 8.39 -22.67 9.89
N MET A 18 9.17 -22.26 8.88
CA MET A 18 8.67 -21.63 7.67
C MET A 18 9.26 -22.27 6.41
N VAL A 19 8.46 -22.28 5.34
CA VAL A 19 8.94 -22.58 3.99
C VAL A 19 9.70 -21.37 3.47
N ARG A 20 10.82 -21.58 2.76
CA ARG A 20 11.56 -20.49 2.12
C ARG A 20 10.67 -19.75 1.12
N LEU A 21 10.64 -18.42 1.23
CA LEU A 21 9.80 -17.56 0.39
C LEU A 21 10.57 -16.95 -0.79
N ASP A 22 11.90 -17.00 -0.80
CA ASP A 22 12.79 -16.33 -1.76
C ASP A 22 12.32 -16.49 -3.23
N ASP A 23 12.13 -17.73 -3.68
CA ASP A 23 11.72 -18.03 -5.06
C ASP A 23 10.33 -17.46 -5.40
N ARG A 24 9.45 -17.37 -4.40
CA ARG A 24 8.11 -16.80 -4.56
C ARG A 24 8.19 -15.28 -4.65
N LEU A 25 9.01 -14.65 -3.81
CA LEU A 25 9.21 -13.21 -3.79
C LEU A 25 9.86 -12.72 -5.10
N ASP A 26 10.91 -13.40 -5.57
CA ASP A 26 11.55 -13.12 -6.86
C ASP A 26 10.55 -13.22 -8.03
N LYS A 27 9.72 -14.27 -8.03
CA LYS A 27 8.65 -14.42 -9.04
C LYS A 27 7.65 -13.27 -8.99
N ILE A 28 7.23 -12.85 -7.79
CA ILE A 28 6.30 -11.73 -7.65
C ILE A 28 6.93 -10.46 -8.21
N LYS A 29 8.18 -10.17 -7.81
CA LYS A 29 8.93 -9.01 -8.28
C LYS A 29 9.05 -8.99 -9.81
N ARG A 30 9.60 -10.04 -10.42
CA ARG A 30 9.87 -10.09 -11.88
C ARG A 30 8.63 -10.12 -12.75
N LEU A 31 7.58 -10.81 -12.29
CA LEU A 31 6.37 -11.03 -13.13
C LEU A 31 5.33 -9.92 -12.98
N PHE A 32 5.33 -9.21 -11.86
CA PHE A 32 4.32 -8.19 -11.56
C PHE A 32 4.93 -6.82 -11.31
N ILE A 33 5.85 -6.70 -10.36
CA ILE A 33 6.35 -5.39 -9.88
C ILE A 33 7.27 -4.73 -10.89
N ASP A 34 8.31 -5.42 -11.37
CA ASP A 34 9.25 -4.91 -12.38
C ASP A 34 8.53 -4.55 -13.69
N ARG A 35 7.40 -5.19 -13.96
CA ARG A 35 6.53 -4.92 -15.13
C ARG A 35 5.49 -3.84 -14.87
N GLY A 36 5.48 -3.28 -13.65
CA GLY A 36 4.52 -2.29 -13.16
C GLY A 36 3.08 -2.73 -13.38
N LYS A 37 2.73 -3.97 -13.04
CA LYS A 37 1.35 -4.48 -13.13
C LYS A 37 0.50 -3.94 -11.99
N TYR A 38 -0.82 -3.95 -12.21
CA TYR A 38 -1.86 -3.82 -11.19
C TYR A 38 -2.37 -5.24 -10.92
N PHE A 39 -2.15 -5.79 -9.73
CA PHE A 39 -2.48 -7.19 -9.44
C PHE A 39 -3.09 -7.40 -8.05
N ILE A 40 -3.77 -8.54 -7.88
CA ILE A 40 -4.43 -8.93 -6.64
C ILE A 40 -3.86 -10.27 -6.21
N ILE A 41 -3.44 -10.38 -4.95
CA ILE A 41 -3.05 -11.65 -4.34
C ILE A 41 -4.26 -12.21 -3.57
N ASN A 42 -5.07 -13.03 -4.25
CA ASN A 42 -6.17 -13.73 -3.58
C ASN A 42 -5.71 -15.08 -3.01
N ARG A 43 -5.77 -15.24 -1.69
CA ARG A 43 -5.52 -16.49 -0.94
C ARG A 43 -6.62 -16.65 0.12
N GLY A 44 -6.87 -17.88 0.59
CA GLY A 44 -7.78 -18.08 1.73
C GLY A 44 -7.24 -17.47 3.03
N ARG A 45 -8.08 -17.37 4.06
CA ARG A 45 -7.65 -17.03 5.44
C ARG A 45 -6.61 -18.04 5.94
N GLN A 46 -5.65 -17.59 6.76
CA GLN A 46 -4.59 -18.41 7.36
C GLN A 46 -3.56 -19.02 6.38
N TYR A 47 -3.51 -18.57 5.11
CA TYR A 47 -2.49 -19.01 4.15
C TYR A 47 -1.21 -18.15 4.13
N GLY A 48 -0.98 -17.35 5.18
CA GLY A 48 0.21 -16.51 5.32
C GLY A 48 0.29 -15.36 4.31
N LYS A 49 -0.85 -14.72 3.97
CA LYS A 49 -0.87 -13.51 3.13
C LYS A 49 -0.03 -12.40 3.72
N THR A 50 -0.38 -11.97 4.94
CA THR A 50 0.31 -10.92 5.69
C THR A 50 1.79 -11.26 5.82
N THR A 51 2.12 -12.50 6.21
CA THR A 51 3.53 -12.98 6.22
C THR A 51 4.22 -12.82 4.86
N THR A 52 3.54 -13.11 3.75
CA THR A 52 4.10 -12.96 2.41
C THR A 52 4.24 -11.49 2.03
N LEU A 53 3.29 -10.63 2.39
CA LEU A 53 3.34 -9.18 2.14
C LEU A 53 4.46 -8.51 2.93
N CYS A 54 4.61 -8.81 4.23
CA CYS A 54 5.72 -8.31 5.05
C CYS A 54 7.07 -8.78 4.49
N ALA A 55 7.19 -10.06 4.12
CA ALA A 55 8.43 -10.56 3.51
C ALA A 55 8.71 -9.92 2.14
N LEU A 56 7.66 -9.55 1.39
CA LEU A 56 7.78 -8.86 0.11
C LEU A 56 8.19 -7.40 0.29
N GLU A 57 7.67 -6.71 1.29
CA GLU A 57 8.08 -5.36 1.66
C GLU A 57 9.59 -5.30 1.92
N ASP A 58 10.08 -6.19 2.79
CA ASP A 58 11.50 -6.31 3.10
C ASP A 58 12.35 -6.67 1.88
N TYR A 59 11.83 -7.47 0.97
CA TYR A 59 12.53 -7.89 -0.24
C TYR A 59 12.65 -6.78 -1.28
N LEU A 60 11.75 -5.80 -1.27
CA LEU A 60 11.68 -4.74 -2.28
C LEU A 60 12.38 -3.44 -1.88
N LYS A 61 12.62 -3.20 -0.59
CA LYS A 61 13.11 -1.92 -0.04
C LYS A 61 14.40 -1.38 -0.66
N GLU A 62 15.27 -2.26 -1.18
CA GLU A 62 16.49 -1.85 -1.87
C GLU A 62 16.22 -1.16 -3.22
N ASP A 63 15.21 -1.65 -3.95
CA ASP A 63 14.88 -1.18 -5.30
C ASP A 63 13.71 -0.18 -5.32
N TYR A 64 12.83 -0.23 -4.31
CA TYR A 64 11.55 0.46 -4.28
C TYR A 64 11.31 1.17 -2.95
N LEU A 65 10.53 2.24 -3.00
CA LEU A 65 9.85 2.74 -1.81
C LEU A 65 8.54 1.94 -1.65
N VAL A 66 8.43 1.16 -0.58
CA VAL A 66 7.24 0.34 -0.34
C VAL A 66 6.31 1.07 0.60
N VAL A 67 5.03 1.18 0.22
CA VAL A 67 3.95 1.70 1.04
C VAL A 67 2.99 0.55 1.31
N SER A 68 3.00 0.05 2.54
CA SER A 68 2.18 -1.06 2.99
C SER A 68 1.05 -0.54 3.87
N MET A 69 -0.21 -0.78 3.48
CA MET A 69 -1.40 -0.30 4.19
C MET A 69 -2.39 -1.44 4.44
N ASP A 70 -3.03 -1.42 5.61
CA ASP A 70 -4.10 -2.37 5.98
C ASP A 70 -5.43 -1.64 6.13
N PHE A 71 -6.38 -1.93 5.26
CA PHE A 71 -7.67 -1.24 5.23
C PHE A 71 -8.61 -1.64 6.37
N GLN A 72 -8.28 -2.66 7.18
CA GLN A 72 -8.97 -2.91 8.45
C GLN A 72 -8.81 -1.76 9.46
N GLY A 73 -7.78 -0.93 9.29
CA GLY A 73 -7.55 0.26 10.12
C GLY A 73 -8.53 1.41 9.87
N ILE A 74 -9.26 1.39 8.75
CA ILE A 74 -10.23 2.43 8.41
C ILE A 74 -11.60 2.07 8.99
N SER A 75 -12.12 2.94 9.84
CA SER A 75 -13.44 2.76 10.46
C SER A 75 -14.58 2.98 9.48
N THR A 76 -15.76 2.45 9.77
CA THR A 76 -16.96 2.64 8.94
C THR A 76 -17.32 4.12 8.74
N GLU A 77 -17.13 4.96 9.75
CA GLU A 77 -17.38 6.42 9.66
C GLU A 77 -16.43 7.11 8.68
N GLU A 78 -15.20 6.60 8.56
CA GLU A 78 -14.22 7.13 7.60
C GLU A 78 -14.54 6.77 6.16
N TYR A 79 -15.48 5.85 5.91
CA TYR A 79 -16.00 5.57 4.57
C TYR A 79 -17.27 6.38 4.21
N GLU A 80 -17.73 7.28 5.09
CA GLU A 80 -18.97 8.02 4.89
C GLU A 80 -18.92 8.94 3.65
N ASN A 81 -17.80 9.64 3.44
CA ASN A 81 -17.65 10.59 2.34
C ASN A 81 -16.18 10.73 1.89
N GLU A 82 -15.97 11.42 0.75
CA GLU A 82 -14.63 11.62 0.19
C GLU A 82 -13.66 12.27 1.17
N PHE A 83 -14.12 13.22 1.99
CA PHE A 83 -13.25 13.97 2.88
C PHE A 83 -12.72 13.11 4.02
N THR A 84 -13.60 12.37 4.71
CA THR A 84 -13.20 11.50 5.81
C THR A 84 -12.30 10.38 5.31
N PHE A 85 -12.64 9.76 4.17
CA PHE A 85 -11.84 8.70 3.56
C PHE A 85 -10.46 9.19 3.13
N THR A 86 -10.41 10.31 2.41
CA THR A 86 -9.15 10.90 1.93
C THR A 86 -8.22 11.25 3.09
N LYS A 87 -8.77 11.76 4.20
CA LYS A 87 -7.99 12.09 5.40
C LYS A 87 -7.46 10.82 6.08
N ALA A 88 -8.29 9.79 6.24
CA ALA A 88 -7.87 8.51 6.81
C ALA A 88 -6.78 7.85 5.96
N PHE A 89 -6.99 7.77 4.64
CA PHE A 89 -6.02 7.24 3.69
C PHE A 89 -4.68 7.98 3.77
N MET A 90 -4.68 9.32 3.72
CA MET A 90 -3.45 10.10 3.74
C MET A 90 -2.70 10.01 5.07
N ARG A 91 -3.41 9.78 6.19
CA ARG A 91 -2.77 9.49 7.49
C ARG A 91 -2.04 8.15 7.46
N MET A 92 -2.72 7.09 7.02
CA MET A 92 -2.10 5.77 6.88
C MET A 92 -0.92 5.81 5.92
N PHE A 93 -1.07 6.50 4.78
CA PHE A 93 0.00 6.70 3.82
C PHE A 93 1.20 7.43 4.44
N ALA A 94 0.97 8.47 5.24
CA ALA A 94 2.03 9.18 5.96
C ALA A 94 2.74 8.29 6.98
N GLU A 95 2.00 7.43 7.68
CA GLU A 95 2.56 6.47 8.64
C GLU A 95 3.46 5.46 7.94
N SER A 96 2.98 4.82 6.86
CA SER A 96 3.78 3.87 6.06
C SER A 96 5.03 4.51 5.47
N LEU A 97 5.02 5.81 5.17
CA LEU A 97 6.20 6.52 4.66
C LEU A 97 7.26 6.78 5.74
N LYS A 98 6.90 6.90 7.02
CA LYS A 98 7.87 7.13 8.10
C LYS A 98 8.80 5.94 8.32
N ASP A 99 8.35 4.75 7.96
CA ASP A 99 9.12 3.52 8.09
C ASP A 99 10.19 3.37 6.99
N GLY A 100 10.16 4.24 5.96
CA GLY A 100 11.14 4.28 4.88
C GLY A 100 12.06 5.51 4.91
N GLU A 101 13.14 5.46 4.12
CA GLU A 101 13.97 6.64 3.85
C GLU A 101 13.25 7.57 2.86
N VAL A 102 12.29 8.34 3.37
CA VAL A 102 11.49 9.26 2.56
C VAL A 102 12.07 10.67 2.62
N PRO A 103 12.29 11.33 1.46
CA PRO A 103 12.70 12.73 1.42
C PRO A 103 11.80 13.66 2.23
N GLU A 104 12.39 14.62 2.96
CA GLU A 104 11.65 15.54 3.83
C GLU A 104 10.59 16.36 3.07
N ASN A 105 10.90 16.77 1.84
CA ASN A 105 9.96 17.48 0.97
C ASN A 105 8.69 16.67 0.65
N LEU A 106 8.81 15.34 0.54
CA LEU A 106 7.69 14.43 0.33
C LEU A 106 6.78 14.37 1.56
N MET A 107 7.38 14.26 2.74
CA MET A 107 6.64 14.30 4.01
C MET A 107 5.94 15.65 4.23
N ASN A 108 6.59 16.75 3.87
CA ASN A 108 5.99 18.08 3.96
C ASN A 108 4.73 18.21 3.08
N LEU A 109 4.77 17.71 1.84
CA LEU A 109 3.60 17.70 0.95
C LEU A 109 2.40 16.92 1.54
N VAL A 110 2.68 15.80 2.21
CA VAL A 110 1.64 14.99 2.87
C VAL A 110 1.09 15.71 4.10
N ASN A 111 1.95 16.30 4.92
CA ASN A 111 1.55 17.05 6.11
C ASN A 111 0.73 18.30 5.74
N GLU A 112 1.17 19.07 4.75
CA GLU A 112 0.43 20.22 4.23
C GLU A 112 -0.97 19.83 3.76
N PHE A 113 -1.13 18.66 3.13
CA PHE A 113 -2.43 18.15 2.74
C PHE A 113 -3.31 17.81 3.95
N LEU A 114 -2.74 17.19 4.99
CA LEU A 114 -3.45 16.81 6.21
C LEU A 114 -3.87 18.02 7.07
N GLU A 115 -3.12 19.12 7.00
CA GLU A 115 -3.39 20.38 7.71
C GLU A 115 -4.47 21.24 7.02
N LYS A 116 -4.84 20.95 5.78
CA LYS A 116 -5.86 21.73 5.06
C LYS A 116 -7.20 21.72 5.83
N PRO A 117 -7.73 22.91 6.19
CA PRO A 117 -8.91 23.01 7.05
C PRO A 117 -10.23 22.66 6.33
N ASN A 118 -10.25 22.60 4.99
CA ASN A 118 -11.45 22.43 4.18
C ASN A 118 -11.36 21.22 3.24
N TYR A 119 -12.50 20.55 3.05
CA TYR A 119 -12.81 19.45 2.12
C TYR A 119 -11.69 19.11 1.13
N SER A 120 -11.02 17.99 1.37
CA SER A 120 -10.18 17.30 0.41
C SER A 120 -11.00 16.28 -0.35
N THR A 121 -10.92 16.32 -1.68
CA THR A 121 -11.57 15.34 -2.56
C THR A 121 -10.64 14.18 -2.88
N LEU A 122 -11.22 13.07 -3.33
CA LEU A 122 -10.43 11.97 -3.92
C LEU A 122 -9.57 12.49 -5.08
N SER A 123 -10.11 13.39 -5.89
CA SER A 123 -9.37 13.97 -7.02
C SER A 123 -8.08 14.66 -6.59
N GLU A 124 -8.14 15.53 -5.57
CA GLU A 124 -6.97 16.23 -5.02
C GLU A 124 -5.96 15.27 -4.41
N MET A 125 -6.42 14.26 -3.67
CA MET A 125 -5.58 13.20 -3.13
C MET A 125 -4.78 12.52 -4.25
N PHE A 126 -5.42 12.12 -5.35
CA PHE A 126 -4.74 11.48 -6.47
C PHE A 126 -3.81 12.41 -7.26
N TYR A 127 -4.10 13.72 -7.30
CA TYR A 127 -3.14 14.68 -7.85
C TYR A 127 -1.86 14.69 -7.01
N LEU A 128 -2.00 14.84 -5.69
CA LEU A 128 -0.89 14.82 -4.76
C LEU A 128 -0.09 13.51 -4.82
N LEU A 129 -0.77 12.35 -4.77
CA LEU A 129 -0.10 11.03 -4.84
C LEU A 129 0.74 10.88 -6.11
N SER A 130 0.30 11.48 -7.22
CA SER A 130 1.05 11.47 -8.46
C SER A 130 2.24 12.42 -8.46
N ASP A 131 2.14 13.57 -7.79
CA ASP A 131 3.26 14.49 -7.60
C ASP A 131 4.30 13.86 -6.65
N ILE A 132 3.84 13.17 -5.61
CA ILE A 132 4.68 12.35 -4.73
C ILE A 132 5.47 11.31 -5.54
N CYS A 133 4.79 10.56 -6.42
CA CYS A 133 5.47 9.59 -7.28
C CYS A 133 6.53 10.23 -8.19
N GLN A 134 6.34 11.47 -8.63
CA GLN A 134 7.30 12.20 -9.48
C GLN A 134 8.52 12.69 -8.72
N LEU A 135 8.36 13.04 -7.44
CA LEU A 135 9.43 13.55 -6.59
C LEU A 135 10.24 12.43 -5.91
N ALA A 136 9.68 11.24 -5.82
CA ALA A 136 10.35 10.09 -5.21
C ALA A 136 11.62 9.70 -5.98
N SER A 137 12.69 9.43 -5.22
CA SER A 137 13.99 8.99 -5.77
C SER A 137 13.95 7.56 -6.32
N ARG A 138 12.97 6.75 -5.88
CA ARG A 138 12.72 5.37 -6.31
C ARG A 138 11.25 5.19 -6.68
N PRO A 139 10.91 4.25 -7.58
CA PRO A 139 9.51 3.93 -7.87
C PRO A 139 8.81 3.46 -6.59
N ILE A 140 7.55 3.86 -6.43
CA ILE A 140 6.76 3.51 -5.25
C ILE A 140 5.89 2.28 -5.56
N VAL A 141 5.96 1.27 -4.69
CA VAL A 141 5.07 0.10 -4.68
C VAL A 141 4.08 0.27 -3.55
N MET A 142 2.79 0.34 -3.88
CA MET A 142 1.72 0.43 -2.90
C MET A 142 1.05 -0.93 -2.76
N MET A 143 1.16 -1.52 -1.57
CA MET A 143 0.49 -2.76 -1.20
C MET A 143 -0.65 -2.45 -0.24
N ILE A 144 -1.83 -3.00 -0.54
CA ILE A 144 -3.02 -2.82 0.29
C ILE A 144 -3.53 -4.19 0.70
N ASP A 145 -3.51 -4.49 1.99
CA ASP A 145 -4.11 -5.71 2.55
C ASP A 145 -5.59 -5.47 2.92
N GLU A 146 -6.36 -6.55 2.98
CA GLU A 146 -7.77 -6.56 3.44
C GLU A 146 -8.70 -5.55 2.74
N VAL A 147 -8.49 -5.33 1.44
CA VAL A 147 -9.31 -4.46 0.58
C VAL A 147 -10.80 -4.84 0.53
N ASP A 148 -11.15 -6.07 0.89
CA ASP A 148 -12.52 -6.58 0.94
C ASP A 148 -13.31 -6.07 2.15
N SER A 149 -12.65 -5.60 3.20
CA SER A 149 -13.30 -4.93 4.34
C SER A 149 -14.07 -3.67 3.94
N ALA A 150 -13.65 -3.02 2.86
CA ALA A 150 -14.16 -1.72 2.40
C ALA A 150 -15.25 -1.81 1.30
N SER A 151 -15.58 -3.02 0.82
CA SER A 151 -16.26 -3.22 -0.46
C SER A 151 -17.70 -2.69 -0.56
N ASN A 152 -18.33 -2.37 0.57
CA ASN A 152 -19.72 -1.92 0.60
C ASN A 152 -19.88 -0.39 0.56
N ASN A 153 -18.77 0.35 0.43
CA ASN A 153 -18.78 1.81 0.49
C ASN A 153 -18.55 2.44 -0.89
N GLN A 154 -19.43 3.36 -1.29
CA GLN A 154 -19.35 4.02 -2.61
C GLN A 154 -18.03 4.77 -2.81
N VAL A 155 -17.56 5.48 -1.78
CA VAL A 155 -16.27 6.21 -1.83
C VAL A 155 -15.09 5.29 -2.13
N PHE A 156 -15.12 4.05 -1.64
CA PHE A 156 -14.08 3.07 -1.90
C PHE A 156 -14.14 2.55 -3.34
N ILE A 157 -15.34 2.35 -3.90
CA ILE A 157 -15.52 2.01 -5.31
C ILE A 157 -14.96 3.12 -6.20
N ASP A 158 -15.23 4.39 -5.86
CA ASP A 158 -14.72 5.55 -6.59
C ASP A 158 -13.19 5.65 -6.49
N PHE A 159 -12.62 5.37 -5.31
CA PHE A 159 -11.18 5.23 -5.11
C PHE A 159 -10.56 4.16 -6.02
N LEU A 160 -11.14 2.95 -6.09
CA LEU A 160 -10.66 1.88 -6.99
C LEU A 160 -10.76 2.29 -8.46
N ALA A 161 -11.82 2.98 -8.85
CA ALA A 161 -11.98 3.50 -10.21
C ALA A 161 -10.89 4.53 -10.56
N MET A 162 -10.52 5.38 -9.60
CA MET A 162 -9.43 6.33 -9.74
C MET A 162 -8.05 5.66 -9.79
N LEU A 163 -7.78 4.66 -8.94
CA LEU A 163 -6.56 3.84 -9.02
C LEU A 163 -6.41 3.25 -10.44
N ARG A 164 -7.47 2.64 -10.96
CA ARG A 164 -7.47 2.07 -12.32
C ARG A 164 -7.20 3.13 -13.38
N LYS A 165 -7.85 4.30 -13.30
CA LYS A 165 -7.67 5.42 -14.24
C LYS A 165 -6.22 5.88 -14.28
N TYR A 166 -5.60 6.06 -13.11
CA TYR A 166 -4.20 6.49 -13.00
C TYR A 166 -3.23 5.41 -13.46
N TYR A 167 -3.46 4.15 -13.09
CA TYR A 167 -2.68 3.02 -13.57
C TYR A 167 -2.66 2.92 -15.11
N ILE A 168 -3.80 3.08 -15.79
CA ILE A 168 -3.87 3.07 -17.26
C ILE A 168 -3.07 4.24 -17.86
N ARG A 169 -3.07 5.40 -17.20
CA ARG A 169 -2.39 6.61 -17.64
C ARG A 169 -0.93 6.71 -17.18
N ARG A 170 -0.39 5.70 -16.51
CA ARG A 170 0.93 5.75 -15.84
C ARG A 170 2.11 6.09 -16.76
N ARG A 171 2.00 5.80 -18.06
CA ARG A 171 3.00 6.21 -19.07
C ARG A 171 3.04 7.71 -19.34
N LYS A 172 1.95 8.43 -19.07
CA LYS A 172 1.82 9.89 -19.27
C LYS A 172 1.91 10.66 -17.96
N LYS A 173 1.52 10.04 -16.83
CA LYS A 173 1.51 10.63 -15.50
C LYS A 173 1.99 9.57 -14.52
N LEU A 174 3.18 9.73 -13.94
CA LEU A 174 3.78 8.72 -13.08
C LEU A 174 2.88 8.44 -11.87
N PHE A 175 2.73 7.16 -11.53
CA PHE A 175 1.85 6.68 -10.47
C PHE A 175 2.34 5.34 -9.92
N PHE A 176 1.81 4.94 -8.77
CA PHE A 176 2.20 3.72 -8.05
C PHE A 176 2.25 2.47 -8.92
N ILE A 177 3.18 1.57 -8.59
CA ILE A 177 3.05 0.15 -8.86
C ILE A 177 2.11 -0.42 -7.79
N LEU A 178 1.10 -1.19 -8.19
CA LEU A 178 -0.02 -1.61 -7.34
C LEU A 178 -0.12 -3.15 -7.32
#